data_AF-H1KLH8-F1
#
_entry.id   AF-H1KLH8-F1
#
_cell.length_a   1.000
_cell.length_b   1.000
_cell.length_c   1.000
_cell.angle_alpha   90.00
_cell.angle_beta   90.00
_cell.angle_gamma   90.00
#
_symmetry.space_group_name_H-M   'P 1'
#
loop_
_entity.id
_entity.type
_entity.pdbx_description
1 polymer ?
#
loop_
_entity_poly.entity_id
_entity_poly.type
_entity_poly.pdbx_seq_one_letter_code
_entity_poly.pdbx_strand_id
1 'polypeptide(L)'
;MRRRAALVSLAVAAGLAGTAASAAGLDCGPPSAPHPEADAVLTQAIVSPQPETKAGTALASAIQRLRAQGVPRTVIVDRAVAAYCPLVARDESLTLDRQREAVRRFASALTSLVYDPPGPNEGETAFILSLPVKPALSLQIDAAAAKAGKTREAWILEAIQARLAGD
;
A
#
# COMPACT_ATOMS: atom_id res chain seq x y z
N MET A 1 63.83 6.65 52.91
CA MET A 1 63.73 7.06 51.49
C MET A 1 62.33 6.68 51.00
N ARG A 2 61.43 7.67 50.86
CA ARG A 2 60.85 8.22 49.62
C ARG A 2 59.74 7.36 48.96
N ARG A 3 58.53 7.97 48.99
CA ARG A 3 57.24 7.63 48.36
C ARG A 3 57.36 7.22 46.88
N ARG A 4 56.37 6.47 46.37
CA ARG A 4 55.48 6.91 45.26
C ARG A 4 54.30 5.96 45.05
N ALA A 5 53.11 6.56 45.08
CA ALA A 5 51.84 6.02 44.64
C ALA A 5 51.87 5.77 43.12
N ALA A 6 51.25 4.68 42.67
CA ALA A 6 50.95 4.45 41.26
C ALA A 6 49.42 4.45 41.08
N LEU A 7 48.97 5.46 40.34
CA LEU A 7 47.61 5.67 39.88
C LEU A 7 47.22 4.54 38.92
N VAL A 8 46.06 3.91 39.13
CA VAL A 8 45.44 3.01 38.15
C VAL A 8 44.50 3.85 37.28
N SER A 9 44.84 3.90 36.00
CA SER A 9 44.25 4.73 34.95
C SER A 9 42.84 4.30 34.54
N LEU A 10 42.07 5.31 34.11
CA LEU A 10 40.81 5.25 33.37
C LEU A 10 40.85 4.29 32.17
N ALA A 11 39.77 3.54 31.95
CA ALA A 11 39.42 2.98 30.64
C ALA A 11 37.94 3.21 30.34
N VAL A 12 37.72 4.25 29.53
CA VAL A 12 36.65 4.57 28.58
C VAL A 12 35.57 3.48 28.41
N ALA A 13 34.37 3.72 28.96
CA ALA A 13 33.15 3.12 28.46
C ALA A 13 32.70 3.94 27.25
N ALA A 14 33.11 3.51 26.05
CA ALA A 14 32.56 4.03 24.80
C ALA A 14 31.10 3.57 24.71
N GLY A 15 30.19 4.47 25.06
CA GLY A 15 28.78 4.28 24.76
C GLY A 15 28.63 4.07 23.26
N LEU A 16 28.07 2.92 22.88
CA LEU A 16 27.51 2.69 21.56
C LEU A 16 26.34 3.66 21.37
N ALA A 17 26.64 4.90 21.01
CA ALA A 17 25.70 5.76 20.34
C ALA A 17 25.51 5.13 18.96
N GLY A 18 24.57 4.20 18.86
CA GLY A 18 24.04 3.77 17.57
C GLY A 18 23.58 5.03 16.86
N THR A 19 24.32 5.45 15.83
CA THR A 19 23.85 6.47 14.91
C THR A 19 22.54 5.93 14.35
N ALA A 20 21.44 6.56 14.75
CA ALA A 20 20.18 6.38 14.04
C ALA A 20 20.51 6.64 12.57
N ALA A 21 20.32 5.62 11.73
CA ALA A 21 20.39 5.77 10.29
C ALA A 21 19.20 6.67 9.89
N SER A 22 19.34 7.97 10.08
CA SER A 22 18.42 8.96 9.58
C SER A 22 18.69 9.09 8.09
N ALA A 23 18.05 8.23 7.29
CA ALA A 23 17.91 8.50 5.88
C ALA A 23 17.20 9.86 5.76
N ALA A 24 17.89 10.85 5.21
CA ALA A 24 17.35 12.19 4.99
C ALA A 24 16.18 12.21 3.98
N GLY A 25 15.92 11.07 3.33
CA GLY A 25 14.81 10.87 2.40
C GLY A 25 14.30 9.43 2.41
N LEU A 26 13.30 9.18 1.57
CA LEU A 26 12.73 7.86 1.36
C LEU A 26 13.70 7.00 0.52
N ASP A 27 14.15 5.86 1.05
CA ASP A 27 14.95 4.88 0.31
C ASP A 27 14.03 4.00 -0.56
N CYS A 28 14.18 4.11 -1.87
CA CYS A 28 13.42 3.34 -2.85
C CYS A 28 14.14 2.05 -3.31
N GLY A 29 15.28 1.72 -2.70
CA GLY A 29 16.11 0.59 -3.10
C GLY A 29 16.77 0.77 -4.47
N PRO A 30 17.55 -0.22 -4.91
CA PRO A 30 18.17 -0.19 -6.23
C PRO A 30 17.10 -0.33 -7.33
N PRO A 31 17.32 0.25 -8.52
CA PRO A 31 16.42 0.07 -9.65
C PRO A 31 16.34 -1.42 -10.02
N SER A 32 15.12 -1.96 -10.17
CA SER A 32 14.93 -3.31 -10.68
C SER A 32 15.25 -3.38 -12.17
N ALA A 33 15.60 -4.58 -12.65
CA ALA A 33 15.88 -4.84 -14.05
C ALA A 33 14.71 -4.35 -14.95
N PRO A 34 15.00 -3.66 -16.07
CA PRO A 34 13.98 -3.07 -16.91
C PRO A 34 13.09 -4.14 -17.56
N HIS A 35 11.81 -3.82 -17.69
CA HIS A 35 10.85 -4.64 -18.42
C HIS A 35 10.02 -3.70 -19.31
N PRO A 36 10.51 -3.34 -20.52
CA PRO A 36 10.05 -2.16 -21.26
C PRO A 36 8.53 -2.05 -21.45
N GLU A 37 7.86 -3.16 -21.74
CA GLU A 37 6.41 -3.21 -21.91
C GLU A 37 5.66 -2.93 -20.59
N ALA A 38 6.03 -3.62 -19.51
CA ALA A 38 5.45 -3.41 -18.18
C ALA A 38 5.75 -2.00 -17.67
N ASP A 39 6.96 -1.50 -17.92
CA ASP A 39 7.40 -0.17 -17.51
C ASP A 39 6.57 0.93 -18.16
N ALA A 40 6.36 0.84 -19.47
CA ALA A 40 5.54 1.80 -20.20
C ALA A 40 4.09 1.80 -19.70
N VAL A 41 3.49 0.61 -19.56
CA VAL A 41 2.09 0.44 -19.16
C VAL A 41 1.86 0.91 -17.72
N LEU A 42 2.72 0.51 -16.78
CA LEU A 42 2.59 0.85 -15.36
C LEU A 42 2.91 2.32 -15.11
N THR A 43 3.98 2.86 -15.72
CA THR A 43 4.31 4.28 -15.59
C THR A 43 3.15 5.13 -16.08
N GLN A 44 2.63 4.87 -17.28
CA GLN A 44 1.49 5.60 -17.80
C GLN A 44 0.29 5.55 -16.83
N ALA A 45 -0.03 4.39 -16.28
CA ALA A 45 -1.15 4.25 -15.34
C ALA A 45 -0.92 4.99 -14.00
N ILE A 46 0.33 5.13 -13.57
CA ILE A 46 0.72 5.77 -12.30
C ILE A 46 0.81 7.29 -12.42
N VAL A 47 1.45 7.82 -13.49
CA VAL A 47 1.63 9.28 -13.66
C VAL A 47 0.50 9.98 -14.39
N SER A 48 -0.41 9.26 -15.06
CA SER A 48 -1.53 9.92 -15.74
C SER A 48 -2.37 10.70 -14.73
N PRO A 49 -2.62 12.01 -14.93
CA PRO A 49 -3.59 12.74 -14.14
C PRO A 49 -4.96 12.14 -14.42
N GLN A 50 -5.45 11.34 -13.48
CA GLN A 50 -6.80 10.80 -13.52
C GLN A 50 -7.67 11.64 -12.58
N PRO A 51 -8.96 11.87 -12.93
CA PRO A 51 -9.93 12.22 -11.92
C PRO A 51 -9.78 11.25 -10.74
N GLU A 52 -9.89 11.74 -9.51
CA GLU A 52 -9.63 10.97 -8.28
C GLU A 52 -10.49 9.70 -8.21
N THR A 53 -11.64 9.72 -8.88
CA THR A 53 -12.58 8.61 -9.06
C THR A 53 -12.13 7.51 -10.04
N LYS A 54 -11.05 7.73 -10.80
CA LYS A 54 -10.55 6.82 -11.86
C LYS A 54 -9.08 6.42 -11.70
N ALA A 55 -8.34 6.99 -10.75
CA ALA A 55 -6.93 6.63 -10.53
C ALA A 55 -6.75 5.13 -10.22
N GLY A 56 -7.67 4.54 -9.44
CA GLY A 56 -7.67 3.10 -9.16
C GLY A 56 -8.01 2.23 -10.37
N THR A 57 -8.78 2.74 -11.34
CA THR A 57 -9.24 1.96 -12.50
C THR A 57 -8.18 1.85 -13.60
N ALA A 58 -7.34 2.88 -13.77
CA ALA A 58 -6.23 2.86 -14.73
C ALA A 58 -5.16 1.84 -14.34
N LEU A 59 -4.73 1.85 -13.06
CA LEU A 59 -3.75 0.88 -12.56
C LEU A 59 -4.30 -0.55 -12.59
N ALA A 60 -5.55 -0.76 -12.19
CA ALA A 60 -6.19 -2.07 -12.28
C ALA A 60 -6.23 -2.59 -13.73
N SER A 61 -6.61 -1.74 -14.69
CA SER A 61 -6.65 -2.10 -16.12
C SER A 61 -5.26 -2.44 -16.70
N ALA A 62 -4.24 -1.68 -16.29
CA ALA A 62 -2.85 -1.94 -16.66
C ALA A 62 -2.38 -3.30 -16.13
N ILE A 63 -2.66 -3.60 -14.86
CA ILE A 63 -2.32 -4.89 -14.23
C ILE A 63 -3.04 -6.04 -14.94
N GLN A 64 -4.34 -5.91 -15.22
CA GLN A 64 -5.10 -6.95 -15.94
C GLN A 64 -4.52 -7.22 -17.34
N ARG A 65 -4.14 -6.16 -18.07
CA ARG A 65 -3.52 -6.31 -19.40
C ARG A 65 -2.19 -7.07 -19.31
N LEU A 66 -1.30 -6.68 -18.40
CA LEU A 66 -0.01 -7.34 -18.22
C LEU A 66 -0.16 -8.80 -17.81
N ARG A 67 -1.14 -9.10 -16.95
CA ARG A 67 -1.48 -10.48 -16.59
C ARG A 67 -1.97 -11.29 -17.80
N ALA A 68 -2.84 -10.72 -18.63
CA ALA A 68 -3.32 -11.37 -19.85
C ALA A 68 -2.20 -11.63 -20.87
N GLN A 69 -1.12 -10.83 -20.84
CA GLN A 69 0.08 -11.00 -21.65
C GLN A 69 1.08 -12.00 -21.04
N GLY A 70 0.76 -12.61 -19.88
CA GLY A 70 1.61 -13.59 -19.21
C GLY A 70 2.74 -13.00 -18.38
N VAL A 71 2.74 -11.69 -18.12
CA VAL A 71 3.74 -11.06 -17.25
C VAL A 71 3.58 -11.60 -15.82
N PRO A 72 4.66 -12.10 -15.18
CA PRO A 72 4.57 -12.63 -13.82
C PRO A 72 4.11 -11.58 -12.81
N ARG A 73 3.27 -11.99 -11.85
CA ARG A 73 2.75 -11.11 -10.78
C ARG A 73 3.85 -10.40 -10.00
N THR A 74 4.94 -11.11 -9.70
CA THR A 74 6.12 -10.55 -9.01
C THR A 74 6.77 -9.43 -9.82
N VAL A 75 6.90 -9.63 -11.14
CA VAL A 75 7.41 -8.58 -12.05
C VAL A 75 6.47 -7.38 -12.03
N ILE A 76 5.15 -7.57 -12.13
CA ILE A 76 4.18 -6.47 -12.09
C ILE A 76 4.34 -5.65 -10.79
N VAL A 77 4.46 -6.32 -9.64
CA VAL A 77 4.67 -5.65 -8.34
C VAL A 77 5.97 -4.87 -8.32
N ASP A 78 7.08 -5.53 -8.66
CA ASP A 78 8.42 -4.93 -8.61
C ASP A 78 8.50 -3.70 -9.51
N ARG A 79 7.95 -3.78 -10.73
CA ARG A 79 7.95 -2.67 -11.69
C ARG A 79 7.04 -1.53 -11.25
N ALA A 80 5.86 -1.82 -10.69
CA ALA A 80 4.95 -0.78 -10.22
C ALA A 80 5.51 -0.02 -9.00
N VAL A 81 6.14 -0.72 -8.06
CA VAL A 81 6.81 -0.07 -6.91
C VAL A 81 8.02 0.75 -7.37
N ALA A 82 8.83 0.20 -8.28
CA ALA A 82 9.98 0.91 -8.86
C ALA A 82 9.58 2.19 -9.62
N ALA A 83 8.40 2.22 -10.22
CA ALA A 83 7.85 3.42 -10.85
C ALA A 83 7.28 4.43 -9.83
N TYR A 84 6.60 3.96 -8.78
CA TYR A 84 5.89 4.83 -7.83
C TYR A 84 6.79 5.47 -6.76
N CYS A 85 7.70 4.70 -6.16
CA CYS A 85 8.48 5.19 -5.01
C CYS A 85 9.31 6.45 -5.34
N PRO A 86 10.04 6.53 -6.48
CA PRO A 86 10.80 7.73 -6.81
C PRO A 86 9.94 8.98 -7.03
N LEU A 87 8.66 8.82 -7.43
CA LEU A 87 7.74 9.96 -7.59
C LEU A 87 7.38 10.55 -6.23
N VAL A 88 7.07 9.69 -5.26
CA VAL A 88 6.76 10.12 -3.88
C VAL A 88 8.00 10.67 -3.18
N ALA A 89 9.17 10.07 -3.38
CA ALA A 89 10.42 10.53 -2.78
C ALA A 89 10.83 11.94 -3.24
N ARG A 90 10.43 12.34 -4.46
CA ARG A 90 10.68 13.68 -5.04
C ARG A 90 9.58 14.69 -4.71
N ASP A 91 8.49 14.28 -4.08
CA ASP A 91 7.41 15.17 -3.68
C ASP A 91 7.79 15.91 -2.39
N GLU A 92 8.36 17.10 -2.57
CA GLU A 92 8.78 17.98 -1.48
C GLU A 92 7.61 18.58 -0.69
N SER A 93 6.36 18.45 -1.17
CA SER A 93 5.17 18.89 -0.44
C SER A 93 4.80 17.93 0.71
N LEU A 94 5.35 16.71 0.70
CA LEU A 94 5.10 15.67 1.70
C LEU A 94 6.23 15.59 2.72
N THR A 95 5.87 15.46 3.99
CA THR A 95 6.84 15.06 5.02
C THR A 95 7.29 13.62 4.78
N LEU A 96 8.47 13.26 5.29
CA LEU A 96 9.01 11.90 5.14
C LEU A 96 8.02 10.81 5.64
N ASP A 97 7.29 11.07 6.72
CA ASP A 97 6.28 10.12 7.21
C ASP A 97 5.07 10.01 6.27
N ARG A 98 4.69 11.11 5.61
CA ARG A 98 3.63 11.09 4.59
C ARG A 98 4.08 10.38 3.32
N GLN A 99 5.35 10.53 2.93
CA GLN A 99 5.95 9.79 1.82
C GLN A 99 5.94 8.28 2.09
N ARG A 100 6.40 7.86 3.28
CA ARG A 100 6.36 6.44 3.71
C ARG A 100 4.94 5.88 3.71
N GLU A 101 3.99 6.64 4.25
CA GLU A 101 2.59 6.23 4.30
C GLU A 101 1.95 6.14 2.90
N ALA A 102 2.32 7.02 1.97
CA ALA A 102 1.87 6.95 0.59
C ALA A 102 2.38 5.66 -0.10
N VAL A 103 3.67 5.35 0.02
CA VAL A 103 4.23 4.10 -0.54
C VAL A 103 3.62 2.86 0.10
N ARG A 104 3.41 2.85 1.43
CA ARG A 104 2.76 1.74 2.12
C ARG A 104 1.33 1.50 1.63
N ARG A 105 0.53 2.56 1.50
CA ARG A 105 -0.84 2.46 0.96
C ARG A 105 -0.86 1.98 -0.48
N PHE A 106 0.04 2.51 -1.31
CA PHE A 106 0.18 2.07 -2.69
C PHE A 106 0.52 0.58 -2.79
N ALA A 107 1.54 0.11 -2.05
CA ALA A 107 1.95 -1.29 -2.05
C ALA A 107 0.81 -2.22 -1.57
N SER A 108 0.06 -1.80 -0.55
CA SER A 108 -1.13 -2.52 -0.09
C SER A 108 -2.18 -2.66 -1.19
N ALA A 109 -2.55 -1.55 -1.85
CA ALA A 109 -3.55 -1.56 -2.92
C ALA A 109 -3.08 -2.37 -4.14
N LEU A 110 -1.81 -2.21 -4.53
CA LEU A 110 -1.17 -2.95 -5.62
C LEU A 110 -1.19 -4.46 -5.37
N THR A 111 -0.88 -4.90 -4.14
CA THR A 111 -0.89 -6.31 -3.77
C THR A 111 -2.29 -6.91 -3.94
N SER A 112 -3.34 -6.23 -3.45
CA SER A 112 -4.72 -6.64 -3.69
C SER A 112 -5.03 -6.74 -5.19
N LEU A 113 -4.70 -5.72 -5.99
CA LEU A 113 -4.99 -5.73 -7.43
C LEU A 113 -4.27 -6.84 -8.21
N VAL A 114 -3.06 -7.21 -7.81
CA VAL A 114 -2.24 -8.21 -8.51
C VAL A 114 -2.62 -9.63 -8.09
N TYR A 115 -2.90 -9.84 -6.81
CA TYR A 115 -3.09 -11.18 -6.24
C TYR A 115 -4.55 -11.56 -6.01
N ASP A 116 -5.49 -10.61 -5.98
CA ASP A 116 -6.90 -10.96 -6.01
C ASP A 116 -7.23 -11.61 -7.37
N PRO A 117 -7.91 -12.77 -7.37
CA PRO A 117 -8.22 -13.49 -8.60
C PRO A 117 -9.25 -12.71 -9.44
N PRO A 118 -9.00 -12.50 -10.75
CA PRO A 118 -9.94 -11.90 -11.68
C PRO A 118 -10.77 -12.97 -12.41
N GLY A 119 -10.61 -14.25 -12.06
CA GLY A 119 -11.25 -15.38 -12.73
C GLY A 119 -12.46 -15.89 -11.95
N PRO A 120 -13.58 -16.23 -12.61
CA PRO A 120 -14.77 -16.79 -11.96
C PRO A 120 -14.55 -18.17 -11.31
N ASN A 121 -13.39 -18.80 -11.51
CA ASN A 121 -13.07 -20.15 -11.03
C ASN A 121 -11.83 -20.22 -10.11
N GLU A 122 -11.18 -19.09 -9.81
CA GLU A 122 -10.10 -19.04 -8.83
C GLU A 122 -10.73 -18.56 -7.51
N GLY A 123 -11.24 -19.53 -6.73
CA GLY A 123 -11.83 -19.45 -5.39
C GLY A 123 -12.35 -18.09 -4.92
N GLU A 124 -13.67 -17.98 -4.68
CA GLU A 124 -14.36 -16.84 -4.05
C GLU A 124 -13.47 -16.06 -3.07
N THR A 125 -12.71 -15.10 -3.58
CA THR A 125 -11.89 -14.25 -2.75
C THR A 125 -12.72 -13.01 -2.56
N ALA A 126 -13.33 -12.89 -1.39
CA ALA A 126 -14.12 -11.73 -1.03
C ALA A 126 -13.26 -10.47 -1.13
N PHE A 127 -13.65 -9.52 -1.98
CA PHE A 127 -13.03 -8.19 -2.00
C PHE A 127 -13.34 -7.46 -0.68
N ILE A 128 -12.30 -7.00 0.02
CA ILE A 128 -12.47 -6.26 1.28
C ILE A 128 -12.82 -4.79 0.98
N LEU A 129 -14.09 -4.44 1.19
CA LEU A 129 -14.57 -3.06 1.07
C LEU A 129 -14.36 -2.32 2.40
N SER A 130 -13.36 -1.44 2.46
CA SER A 130 -13.14 -0.54 3.59
C SER A 130 -13.75 0.84 3.32
N LEU A 131 -14.88 1.13 3.95
CA LEU A 131 -15.62 2.39 3.79
C LEU A 131 -15.71 3.14 5.13
N PRO A 132 -15.17 4.37 5.25
CA PRO A 132 -15.39 5.16 6.44
C PRO A 132 -16.86 5.59 6.50
N VAL A 133 -17.52 5.23 7.60
CA VAL A 133 -18.91 5.62 7.89
C VAL A 133 -18.99 6.45 9.16
N LYS A 134 -19.92 7.40 9.22
CA LYS A 134 -20.19 8.16 10.45
C LYS A 134 -20.70 7.20 11.55
N PRO A 135 -20.40 7.44 12.84
CA PRO A 135 -20.87 6.57 13.93
C PRO A 135 -22.39 6.37 13.95
N ALA A 136 -23.15 7.43 13.68
CA ALA A 136 -24.61 7.35 13.61
C ALA A 136 -25.12 6.42 12.51
N LEU A 137 -24.45 6.37 11.35
CA LEU A 137 -24.80 5.45 10.27
C LEU A 137 -24.44 4.00 10.62
N SER A 138 -23.29 3.79 11.28
CA SER A 138 -22.90 2.46 11.77
C SER A 138 -23.98 1.85 12.67
N LEU A 139 -24.50 2.64 13.63
CA LEU A 139 -25.57 2.19 14.53
C LEU A 139 -26.88 1.88 13.79
N GLN A 140 -27.22 2.66 12.77
CA GLN A 140 -28.41 2.41 11.95
C GLN A 140 -28.28 1.10 11.16
N ILE A 141 -27.10 0.80 10.62
CA ILE A 141 -26.82 -0.46 9.95
C ILE A 141 -27.01 -1.63 10.93
N ASP A 142 -26.45 -1.53 12.15
CA ASP A 142 -26.58 -2.58 13.17
C ASP A 142 -28.06 -2.82 13.54
N ALA A 143 -28.84 -1.75 13.73
CA ALA A 143 -30.26 -1.86 14.03
C ALA A 143 -31.07 -2.46 12.87
N ALA A 144 -30.74 -2.10 11.62
CA ALA A 144 -31.42 -2.62 10.44
C ALA A 144 -31.10 -4.11 10.21
N ALA A 145 -29.85 -4.52 10.40
CA ALA A 145 -29.42 -5.91 10.35
C ALA A 145 -30.12 -6.75 11.43
N ALA A 146 -30.17 -6.25 12.67
CA ALA A 146 -30.86 -6.92 13.77
C ALA A 146 -32.36 -7.08 13.49
N LYS A 147 -33.02 -6.02 13.00
CA LYS A 147 -34.44 -6.07 12.61
C LYS A 147 -34.71 -7.09 11.50
N ALA A 148 -33.74 -7.29 10.60
CA ALA A 148 -33.82 -8.27 9.52
C ALA A 148 -33.37 -9.68 9.93
N GLY A 149 -32.90 -9.90 11.16
CA GLY A 149 -32.35 -11.18 11.62
C GLY A 149 -31.07 -11.60 10.88
N LYS A 150 -30.28 -10.62 10.39
CA LYS A 150 -29.08 -10.85 9.59
C LYS A 150 -27.83 -10.37 10.32
N THR A 151 -26.67 -10.90 9.94
CA THR A 151 -25.40 -10.27 10.31
C THR A 151 -25.30 -8.90 9.64
N ARG A 152 -24.49 -8.02 10.23
CA ARG A 152 -24.24 -6.68 9.70
C ARG A 152 -23.77 -6.75 8.24
N GLU A 153 -22.83 -7.65 7.95
CA GLU A 153 -22.20 -7.81 6.64
C GLU A 153 -23.20 -8.35 5.60
N ALA A 154 -24.00 -9.35 5.96
CA ALA A 154 -25.02 -9.90 5.07
C ALA A 154 -26.09 -8.85 4.72
N TRP A 155 -26.49 -8.05 5.71
CA TRP A 155 -27.44 -6.96 5.49
C TRP A 155 -26.87 -5.87 4.57
N ILE A 156 -25.61 -5.47 4.76
CA ILE A 156 -24.95 -4.49 3.89
C ILE A 156 -24.85 -5.02 2.45
N LEU A 157 -24.42 -6.26 2.28
CA LEU A 157 -24.26 -6.87 0.95
C LEU A 157 -25.60 -6.89 0.20
N GLU A 158 -26.66 -7.32 0.86
CA GLU A 158 -27.99 -7.37 0.25
C GLU A 158 -28.53 -5.98 -0.05
N ALA A 159 -28.30 -4.99 0.83
CA ALA A 159 -28.69 -3.61 0.57
C ALA A 159 -28.00 -3.04 -0.68
N ILE A 160 -26.73 -3.36 -0.89
CA ILE A 160 -25.98 -2.99 -2.11
C ILE A 160 -26.57 -3.69 -3.33
N GLN A 161 -26.78 -5.01 -3.26
CA GLN A 161 -27.32 -5.80 -4.37
C GLN A 161 -28.73 -5.35 -4.77
N ALA A 162 -29.61 -5.14 -3.80
CA ALA A 162 -30.97 -4.67 -4.03
C ALA A 162 -30.99 -3.28 -4.68
N ARG A 163 -30.05 -2.41 -4.34
CA ARG A 163 -29.93 -1.09 -4.97
C ARG A 163 -29.47 -1.20 -6.42
N LEU A 164 -28.55 -2.10 -6.73
CA LEU A 164 -28.01 -2.31 -8.07
C LEU A 164 -28.98 -3.07 -9.00
N ALA A 165 -29.84 -3.91 -8.45
CA ALA A 165 -30.85 -4.64 -9.22
C ALA A 165 -32.10 -3.81 -9.55
N GLY A 166 -32.19 -2.58 -9.02
CA GLY A 166 -33.33 -1.67 -9.18
C GLY A 166 -33.09 -0.53 -10.19
N ASP A 167 -32.02 -0.59 -10.97
CA ASP A 167 -31.75 0.24 -12.16
C ASP A 167 -31.96 -0.58 -13.45
#